data_AF-A0A0D8X803-F1
#
_entry.id   AF-A0A0D8X803-F1
#
_cell.length_a   1.000
_cell.length_b   1.000
_cell.length_c   1.000
_cell.angle_alpha   90.00
_cell.angle_beta   90.00
_cell.angle_gamma   90.00
#
_symmetry.space_group_name_H-M   'P 1'
#
loop_
_entity.id
_entity.type
_entity.pdbx_description
1 polymer ?
#
loop_
_entity_poly.entity_id
_entity_poly.type
_entity_poly.pdbx_seq_one_letter_code
_entity_poly.pdbx_strand_id
1 'polypeptide(L)'
;MYAMGVANDRLVPFASSIIMEIFKDGSDHYVELLYRNDTTTPPYLLEIEGCQPCTVQKLLKRYGSMVVESYGQQQMVCCSTASLSTD
;
A
#
# COMPACT_ATOMS: atom_id res chain seq x y z
N MET A 1 -4.26 -2.05 -3.28
CA MET A 1 -4.90 -2.59 -2.05
C MET A 1 -4.31 -3.91 -1.63
N TYR A 2 -4.14 -4.90 -2.53
CA TYR A 2 -3.58 -6.22 -2.18
C TYR A 2 -2.19 -6.18 -1.55
N ALA A 3 -1.28 -5.35 -2.04
CA ALA A 3 0.05 -5.19 -1.43
C ALA A 3 0.01 -4.75 0.04
N MET A 4 -1.05 -4.03 0.44
CA MET A 4 -1.28 -3.58 1.82
C MET A 4 -2.19 -4.54 2.60
N GLY A 5 -2.64 -5.66 2.03
CA GLY A 5 -3.53 -6.61 2.70
C GLY A 5 -4.95 -6.10 3.01
N VAL A 6 -5.37 -4.98 2.41
CA VAL A 6 -6.67 -4.32 2.68
C VAL A 6 -7.67 -4.44 1.52
N ALA A 7 -7.42 -5.34 0.58
CA ALA A 7 -8.34 -5.59 -0.53
C ALA A 7 -9.56 -6.37 -0.06
N ASN A 8 -10.71 -6.14 -0.70
CA ASN A 8 -11.99 -6.78 -0.39
C ASN A 8 -12.54 -7.64 -1.55
N ASP A 9 -11.68 -8.02 -2.51
CA ASP A 9 -12.01 -8.83 -3.69
C ASP A 9 -13.14 -8.28 -4.58
N ARG A 10 -13.44 -6.98 -4.47
CA ARG A 10 -14.40 -6.29 -5.34
C ARG A 10 -13.69 -5.45 -6.38
N LEU A 11 -14.35 -5.28 -7.53
CA LEU A 11 -13.91 -4.32 -8.53
C LEU A 11 -13.96 -2.91 -7.95
N VAL A 12 -12.91 -2.15 -8.21
CA VAL A 12 -12.75 -0.76 -7.78
C VAL A 12 -13.76 0.11 -8.56
N PRO A 13 -14.76 0.73 -7.90
CA PRO A 13 -15.77 1.53 -8.60
C PRO A 13 -15.18 2.79 -9.22
N PHE A 14 -15.90 3.37 -10.18
CA PHE A 14 -15.54 4.64 -10.79
C PHE A 14 -15.44 5.76 -9.75
N ALA A 15 -14.45 6.64 -9.92
CA ALA A 15 -14.16 7.76 -9.02
C ALA A 15 -13.94 7.34 -7.55
N SER A 16 -13.58 6.08 -7.30
CA SER A 16 -13.13 5.68 -5.98
C SER A 16 -11.71 6.16 -5.70
N SER A 17 -11.40 6.39 -4.42
CA SER A 17 -10.11 6.88 -3.98
C SER A 17 -9.60 6.11 -2.76
N ILE A 18 -8.30 5.86 -2.76
CA ILE A 18 -7.55 5.47 -1.56
C ILE A 18 -6.85 6.73 -1.08
N ILE A 19 -7.07 7.09 0.18
CA ILE A 19 -6.53 8.31 0.78
C ILE A 19 -5.66 7.86 1.94
N MET A 20 -4.40 8.27 1.94
CA MET A 20 -3.47 8.04 3.05
C MET A 20 -3.25 9.37 3.75
N GLU A 21 -3.72 9.47 4.98
CA GLU A 21 -3.55 10.65 5.82
C GLU A 21 -2.39 10.41 6.77
N ILE A 22 -1.50 11.39 6.87
CA ILE A 22 -0.38 11.38 7.80
C ILE A 22 -0.56 12.57 8.72
N PHE A 23 -0.71 12.31 10.01
CA PHE A 23 -0.86 13.35 11.03
C PHE A 23 0.16 13.16 12.14
N LYS A 24 0.48 14.27 12.81
CA LYS A 24 1.44 14.31 13.90
C LYS A 24 0.69 14.42 15.22
N ASP A 25 1.04 13.56 16.16
CA ASP A 25 0.57 13.65 17.55
C ASP A 25 1.77 13.51 18.49
N GLY A 26 2.04 14.57 19.25
CA GLY A 26 3.26 14.73 20.03
C GLY A 26 4.54 14.67 19.17
N SER A 27 5.42 13.71 19.45
CA SER A 27 6.64 13.45 18.67
C SER A 27 6.43 12.46 17.52
N ASP A 28 5.31 11.76 17.50
CA ASP A 28 5.06 10.64 16.59
C ASP A 28 4.23 11.06 15.38
N HIS A 29 4.39 10.32 14.28
CA HIS A 29 3.58 10.47 13.07
C HIS A 29 2.76 9.20 12.88
N TYR A 30 1.46 9.38 12.70
CA TYR A 30 0.48 8.33 12.53
C TYR A 30 -0.07 8.35 11.12
N VAL A 31 -0.49 7.18 10.66
CA VAL A 31 -1.01 6.95 9.33
C VAL A 31 -2.40 6.35 9.44
N GLU A 32 -3.36 6.99 8.78
CA GLU A 32 -4.68 6.45 8.53
C GLU A 32 -4.86 6.21 7.04
N LEU A 33 -5.46 5.06 6.71
CA LEU A 33 -5.75 4.68 5.33
C LEU A 33 -7.26 4.64 5.16
N LEU A 34 -7.78 5.45 4.26
CA LEU A 34 -9.21 5.57 3.99
C LEU A 34 -9.50 5.08 2.58
N TYR A 35 -10.66 4.46 2.40
CA TYR A 35 -11.19 4.08 1.09
C TYR A 35 -12.55 4.71 0.86
N ARG A 36 -12.67 5.56 -0.15
CA ARG A 36 -13.94 6.12 -0.58
C ARG A 36 -14.36 5.46 -1.87
N ASN A 37 -15.40 4.63 -1.83
CA ASN A 37 -15.94 3.94 -3.00
C ASN A 37 -17.38 4.35 -3.32
N ASP A 38 -17.97 5.22 -2.51
CA ASP A 38 -19.31 5.77 -2.68
C ASP A 38 -19.25 7.27 -2.36
N THR A 39 -19.98 8.07 -3.13
CA THR A 39 -20.05 9.52 -2.94
C THR A 39 -21.06 9.92 -1.87
N THR A 40 -21.99 9.02 -1.53
CA THR A 40 -23.08 9.23 -0.56
C THR A 40 -22.69 8.87 0.87
N THR A 41 -21.62 8.09 1.05
CA THR A 41 -21.11 7.71 2.37
C THR A 41 -19.75 8.36 2.66
N PRO A 42 -19.41 8.56 3.94
CA PRO A 42 -18.03 8.88 4.32
C PRO A 42 -17.05 7.79 3.88
N PRO A 43 -15.75 8.10 3.74
CA PRO A 43 -14.71 7.12 3.49
C PRO A 43 -14.61 6.06 4.60
N TYR A 44 -14.36 4.82 4.22
CA TYR A 44 -14.14 3.70 5.14
C TYR A 44 -12.71 3.69 5.65
N LEU A 45 -12.52 3.60 6.97
CA LEU A 45 -11.20 3.36 7.56
C LEU A 45 -10.75 1.93 7.25
N LEU A 46 -9.59 1.80 6.62
CA LEU A 46 -8.94 0.53 6.29
C LEU A 46 -7.95 0.15 7.39
N GLU A 47 -8.16 -1.02 7.99
CA GLU A 47 -7.28 -1.55 9.02
C GLU A 47 -6.11 -2.32 8.42
N ILE A 48 -4.89 -1.89 8.73
CA ILE A 48 -3.69 -2.65 8.42
C ILE A 48 -3.43 -3.62 9.56
N GLU A 49 -3.53 -4.92 9.26
CA GLU A 49 -3.33 -5.99 10.25
C GLU A 49 -1.97 -5.84 10.96
N GLY A 50 -2.03 -5.80 12.30
CA GLY A 50 -0.86 -5.70 13.16
C GLY A 50 -0.20 -4.31 13.22
N CYS A 51 -0.78 -3.26 12.61
CA CYS A 51 -0.19 -1.92 12.66
C CYS A 51 -0.79 -1.01 13.74
N GLN A 52 -1.98 -1.26 14.29
CA GLN A 52 -2.71 -0.27 15.10
C GLN A 52 -2.11 0.03 16.50
N PRO A 53 -2.03 1.31 16.94
CA PRO A 53 -2.09 2.52 16.11
C PRO A 53 -0.88 2.58 15.16
N CYS A 54 -1.14 2.88 13.89
CA CYS A 54 -0.16 2.73 12.82
C CYS A 54 0.74 3.96 12.72
N THR A 55 1.90 3.89 13.37
CA THR A 55 2.93 4.90 13.19
C THR A 55 3.64 4.73 11.84
N VAL A 56 4.17 5.81 11.28
CA VAL A 56 4.97 5.75 10.04
C VAL A 56 6.11 4.72 10.15
N GLN A 57 6.75 4.62 11.31
CA GLN A 57 7.83 3.65 11.54
C GLN A 57 7.33 2.19 11.48
N LYS A 58 6.17 1.90 12.08
CA LYS A 58 5.55 0.56 11.99
C LYS A 58 5.14 0.23 10.55
N LEU A 59 4.60 1.21 9.83
CA LEU A 59 4.22 1.05 8.43
C LEU A 59 5.44 0.67 7.57
N LEU A 60 6.55 1.41 7.71
CA LEU A 60 7.80 1.13 7.01
C LEU A 60 8.36 -0.25 7.38
N LYS A 61 8.33 -0.61 8.66
CA LYS A 61 8.75 -1.95 9.10
C LYS A 61 7.90 -3.07 8.48
N ARG A 62 6.59 -2.83 8.31
CA ARG A 62 5.66 -3.83 7.78
C ARG A 62 5.82 -4.08 6.28
N TYR A 63 6.04 -3.01 5.52
CA TYR A 63 6.02 -3.05 4.05
C TYR A 63 7.38 -2.84 3.40
N GLY A 64 8.44 -2.54 4.15
CA GLY A 64 9.76 -2.21 3.60
C GLY A 64 10.33 -3.27 2.67
N SER A 65 10.06 -4.56 2.92
CA SER A 65 10.51 -5.65 2.04
C SER A 65 9.75 -5.76 0.70
N MET A 66 8.61 -5.08 0.57
CA MET A 66 7.79 -5.07 -0.65
C MET A 66 8.10 -3.85 -1.53
N VAL A 67 8.85 -2.87 -1.02
CA VAL A 67 9.21 -1.67 -1.76
C VAL A 67 10.38 -1.98 -2.66
N VAL A 68 10.21 -1.68 -3.95
CA VAL A 68 11.30 -1.67 -4.92
C VAL A 68 11.80 -0.23 -5.03
N GLU A 69 13.05 0.00 -4.67
CA GLU A 69 13.63 1.35 -4.49
C GLU A 69 14.03 2.00 -5.81
N SER A 70 14.21 1.21 -6.87
CA SER A 70 14.61 1.73 -8.18
C SER A 70 14.11 0.86 -9.34
N TYR A 71 14.02 1.47 -10.52
CA TYR A 71 13.72 0.75 -11.76
C TYR A 71 14.74 -0.36 -12.07
N GLY A 72 16.02 -0.17 -11.72
CA GLY A 72 17.04 -1.21 -11.86
C GLY A 72 16.78 -2.40 -10.96
N GLN A 73 16.41 -2.17 -9.69
CA GLN A 73 16.01 -3.23 -8.77
C GLN A 73 14.75 -3.94 -9.25
N GLN A 74 13.77 -3.20 -9.80
CA GLN A 74 12.57 -3.79 -10.38
C GLN A 74 12.90 -4.78 -11.50
N GLN A 75 13.80 -4.39 -12.41
CA GLN A 75 14.24 -5.27 -13.50
C GLN A 75 14.99 -6.50 -12.96
N MET A 76 15.78 -6.40 -11.89
CA MET A 76 16.41 -7.59 -11.31
C MET A 76 15.38 -8.56 -10.73
N VAL A 77 14.33 -8.06 -10.07
CA VAL A 77 13.25 -8.89 -9.52
C VAL A 77 12.41 -9.52 -10.62
N CYS A 78 12.10 -8.79 -11.69
CA CYS A 78 11.23 -9.27 -12.77
C CYS A 78 11.95 -10.02 -13.89
N CYS A 79 13.20 -9.67 -14.20
CA CYS A 79 13.97 -10.18 -15.34
C CYS A 79 15.08 -11.14 -14.89
N SER A 80 14.76 -12.09 -14.02
CA SER A 80 15.65 -13.22 -13.73
C SER A 80 15.81 -14.03 -15.02
N THR A 81 16.91 -13.79 -15.75
CA THR A 81 17.38 -14.54 -16.92
C THR A 81 16.27 -15.04 -17.83
N ALA A 82 15.85 -14.21 -18.80
CA ALA A 82 15.47 -14.77 -20.08
C ALA A 82 16.71 -15.52 -20.58
N SER A 83 16.78 -16.83 -20.32
CA SER A 83 17.66 -17.71 -21.06
C SER A 83 17.41 -17.40 -22.52
N LEU A 84 18.41 -16.85 -23.18
CA LEU A 84 18.45 -16.76 -24.63
C LEU A 84 18.13 -18.16 -25.17
N SER A 85 16.89 -18.37 -25.60
CA SER A 85 16.60 -19.34 -26.64
C SER A 85 17.09 -18.70 -27.92
N THR A 86 18.38 -18.86 -28.19
CA THR A 86 18.91 -18.81 -29.55
C THR A 86 18.20 -19.91 -30.33
N ASP A 87 17.20 -19.53 -31.11
CA ASP A 87 16.83 -20.19 -32.36
C ASP A 87 17.54 -19.49 -33.52
#